data_AF-A0A7S3S1Z6-F1
#
_entry.id   AF-A0A7S3S1Z6-F1
#
_cell.length_a   1.000
_cell.length_b   1.000
_cell.length_c   1.000
_cell.angle_alpha   90.00
_cell.angle_beta   90.00
_cell.angle_gamma   90.00
#
_symmetry.space_group_name_H-M   'P 1'
#
loop_
_entity.id
_entity.type
_entity.pdbx_description
1 polymer ?
#
loop_
_entity_poly.entity_id
_entity_poly.type
_entity_poly.pdbx_seq_one_letter_code
_entity_poly.pdbx_strand_id
1 'polypeptide(L)'
;DGVPSLQWLADKWGWWDIPRQFQDGSNWGVEEIRYCDDHELMNMQYGGKRAFARPAHTMYVFQLYWLLKLANFQYVSKMVYNKEKDIVFVYKPTGFWNEQEFVYEMHHLEQVIPYQVTARKHMSSQKEDGILTIGCMNTKDHMKFYNEKKYWNLDEREDFMHQTSNLWRNAVDKYQGSIFHVVSKADEEEALMQMKVDREMEAAISKHGLATPSKPHEEIFYETVEKKKRDIVGV
;
A
#
# COMPACT_ATOMS: atom_id res chain seq x y z
N ASP A 1 -10.04 -60.08 12.43
CA ASP A 1 -10.40 -58.73 12.91
C ASP A 1 -9.69 -57.68 12.09
N GLY A 2 -10.31 -57.29 10.97
CA GLY A 2 -9.74 -56.35 10.00
C GLY A 2 -9.81 -54.91 10.50
N VAL A 3 -8.83 -54.10 10.09
CA VAL A 3 -8.72 -52.67 10.40
C VAL A 3 -10.02 -51.96 9.96
N PRO A 4 -10.61 -51.08 10.80
CA PRO A 4 -11.87 -50.42 10.48
C PRO A 4 -11.76 -49.63 9.17
N SER A 5 -12.77 -49.79 8.31
CA SER A 5 -12.83 -49.10 7.02
C SER A 5 -12.80 -47.58 7.23
N LEU A 6 -12.25 -46.85 6.27
CA LEU A 6 -12.20 -45.38 6.28
C LEU A 6 -13.60 -44.75 6.41
N GLN A 7 -14.64 -45.51 6.08
CA GLN A 7 -16.04 -45.15 6.26
C GLN A 7 -16.44 -45.07 7.74
N TRP A 8 -16.01 -46.02 8.57
CA TRP A 8 -16.23 -45.97 10.02
C TRP A 8 -15.53 -44.77 10.67
N LEU A 9 -14.34 -44.41 10.16
CA LEU A 9 -13.54 -43.30 10.68
C LEU A 9 -14.12 -41.93 10.29
N ALA A 10 -14.68 -41.82 9.08
CA ALA A 10 -15.41 -40.64 8.63
C ALA A 10 -16.71 -40.43 9.42
N ASP A 11 -17.52 -41.48 9.59
CA ASP A 11 -18.83 -41.41 10.27
C ASP A 11 -18.72 -41.16 11.78
N LYS A 12 -17.59 -41.49 12.40
CA LYS A 12 -17.42 -41.38 13.86
C LYS A 12 -16.55 -40.21 14.31
N TRP A 13 -15.56 -39.76 13.53
CA TRP A 13 -14.51 -38.83 14.02
C TRP A 13 -14.23 -37.61 13.11
N GLY A 14 -14.92 -37.45 11.97
CA GLY A 14 -14.73 -36.29 11.09
C GLY A 14 -15.78 -35.20 11.29
N TRP A 15 -15.39 -34.03 11.82
CA TRP A 15 -16.25 -32.81 11.80
C TRP A 15 -16.36 -32.17 10.42
N TRP A 16 -15.73 -32.76 9.42
CA TRP A 16 -15.78 -32.35 8.02
C TRP A 16 -16.11 -33.60 7.21
N ASP A 17 -17.33 -33.64 6.66
CA ASP A 17 -17.71 -34.65 5.68
C ASP A 17 -16.81 -34.44 4.46
N ILE A 18 -15.79 -35.30 4.30
CA ILE A 18 -14.91 -35.23 3.14
C ILE A 18 -15.81 -35.54 1.94
N PRO A 19 -16.05 -34.59 1.02
CA PRO A 19 -17.00 -34.80 -0.06
C PRO A 19 -16.68 -36.11 -0.79
N ARG A 20 -17.69 -36.96 -0.99
CA ARG A 20 -17.56 -38.27 -1.66
C ARG A 20 -16.83 -38.20 -3.01
N GLN A 21 -16.77 -37.01 -3.61
CA GLN A 21 -15.98 -36.66 -4.79
C GLN A 21 -14.45 -36.92 -4.66
N PHE A 22 -13.92 -37.01 -3.45
CA PHE A 22 -12.52 -37.36 -3.17
C PHE A 22 -12.32 -38.83 -2.77
N GLN A 23 -13.40 -39.54 -2.46
CA GLN A 23 -13.38 -40.97 -2.13
C GLN A 23 -13.62 -41.82 -3.37
N ASP A 24 -14.46 -41.35 -4.29
CA ASP A 24 -14.76 -42.08 -5.51
C ASP A 24 -13.87 -41.64 -6.68
N GLY A 25 -13.30 -42.61 -7.39
CA GLY A 25 -12.39 -42.40 -8.53
C GLY A 25 -13.03 -41.68 -9.72
N SER A 26 -14.36 -41.51 -9.71
CA SER A 26 -15.23 -41.21 -10.85
C SER A 26 -15.03 -39.82 -11.49
N ASN A 27 -14.61 -38.78 -10.75
CA ASN A 27 -14.69 -37.40 -11.26
C ASN A 27 -13.55 -36.91 -12.19
N TRP A 28 -12.64 -37.80 -12.61
CA TRP A 28 -11.55 -37.47 -13.54
C TRP A 28 -11.78 -38.06 -14.94
N GLY A 29 -12.93 -38.70 -15.18
CA GLY A 29 -13.25 -39.30 -16.49
C GLY A 29 -12.37 -40.50 -16.86
N VAL A 30 -11.71 -41.13 -15.89
CA VAL A 30 -10.72 -42.22 -16.11
C VAL A 30 -11.31 -43.61 -15.90
N GLU A 31 -12.62 -43.74 -16.09
CA GLU A 31 -13.40 -44.96 -15.85
C GLU A 31 -12.89 -46.17 -16.62
N GLU A 32 -12.32 -45.96 -17.81
CA GLU A 32 -11.78 -47.01 -18.68
C GLU A 32 -10.40 -47.55 -18.26
N ILE A 33 -9.70 -46.91 -17.31
CA ILE A 33 -8.35 -47.32 -16.87
C ILE A 33 -8.40 -48.00 -15.48
N ARG A 34 -9.59 -48.40 -15.01
CA ARG A 34 -9.74 -49.16 -13.76
C ARG A 34 -9.15 -50.56 -13.94
N TYR A 35 -8.17 -50.91 -13.10
CA TYR A 35 -7.69 -52.29 -12.95
C TYR A 35 -8.62 -53.03 -11.99
N CYS A 36 -9.01 -54.27 -12.33
CA CYS A 36 -10.10 -55.07 -11.75
C CYS A 36 -9.88 -55.57 -10.30
N ASP A 37 -9.51 -54.69 -9.37
CA ASP A 37 -9.47 -55.02 -7.95
C ASP A 37 -10.03 -53.85 -7.13
N ASP A 38 -11.20 -54.07 -6.52
CA ASP A 38 -11.91 -53.11 -5.65
C ASP A 38 -11.21 -52.92 -4.29
N HIS A 39 -10.09 -53.63 -4.03
CA HIS A 39 -9.23 -53.30 -2.91
C HIS A 39 -8.53 -51.95 -3.12
N GLU A 40 -9.02 -50.93 -2.40
CA GLU A 40 -8.68 -49.50 -2.45
C GLU A 40 -7.17 -49.13 -2.49
N LEU A 41 -6.26 -50.07 -2.22
CA LEU A 41 -4.81 -49.83 -2.13
C LEU A 41 -4.05 -50.08 -3.44
N MET A 42 -4.60 -50.82 -4.41
CA MET A 42 -3.84 -51.29 -5.59
C MET A 42 -4.19 -50.58 -6.90
N ASN A 43 -5.12 -49.62 -6.89
CA ASN A 43 -5.38 -48.79 -8.06
C ASN A 43 -4.30 -47.71 -8.19
N MET A 44 -3.47 -47.78 -9.23
CA MET A 44 -2.40 -46.81 -9.54
C MET A 44 -2.93 -45.35 -9.54
N GLN A 45 -4.20 -45.16 -9.88
CA GLN A 45 -4.88 -43.88 -9.83
C GLN A 45 -5.13 -43.39 -8.39
N TYR A 46 -5.53 -44.29 -7.49
CA TYR A 46 -5.68 -43.97 -6.07
C TYR A 46 -4.33 -43.68 -5.42
N GLY A 47 -3.29 -44.44 -5.80
CA GLY A 47 -1.89 -44.17 -5.44
C GLY A 47 -1.43 -42.79 -5.90
N GLY A 48 -1.68 -42.40 -7.15
CA GLY A 48 -1.36 -41.08 -7.68
C GLY A 48 -2.11 -39.94 -6.97
N LYS A 49 -3.41 -40.12 -6.67
CA LYS A 49 -4.19 -39.13 -5.90
C LYS A 49 -3.66 -38.96 -4.48
N ARG A 50 -3.26 -40.04 -3.80
CA ARG A 50 -2.66 -39.95 -2.46
C ARG A 50 -1.23 -39.40 -2.46
N ALA A 51 -0.42 -39.76 -3.45
CA ALA A 51 0.99 -39.36 -3.51
C ALA A 51 1.18 -37.93 -4.01
N PHE A 52 0.33 -37.46 -4.93
CA PHE A 52 0.51 -36.15 -5.57
C PHE A 52 -0.63 -35.19 -5.26
N ALA A 53 -1.89 -35.59 -5.45
CA ALA A 53 -3.01 -34.67 -5.33
C ALA A 53 -3.26 -34.23 -3.87
N ARG A 54 -3.19 -35.16 -2.89
CA ARG A 54 -3.35 -34.81 -1.47
C ARG A 54 -2.20 -33.91 -0.97
N PRO A 55 -0.91 -34.22 -1.19
CA PRO A 55 0.17 -33.31 -0.81
C PRO A 55 0.09 -31.96 -1.52
N ALA A 56 -0.27 -31.93 -2.81
CA ALA A 56 -0.45 -30.67 -3.53
C ALA A 56 -1.59 -29.83 -2.96
N HIS A 57 -2.72 -30.44 -2.60
CA HIS A 57 -3.82 -29.74 -1.93
C HIS A 57 -3.42 -29.24 -0.54
N THR A 58 -2.74 -30.06 0.27
CA THR A 58 -2.24 -29.64 1.58
C THR A 58 -1.23 -28.51 1.45
N MET A 59 -0.34 -28.56 0.46
CA MET A 59 0.62 -27.50 0.17
C MET A 59 -0.07 -26.22 -0.29
N TYR A 60 -1.13 -26.31 -1.10
CA TYR A 60 -1.95 -25.17 -1.50
C TYR A 60 -2.66 -24.52 -0.31
N VAL A 61 -3.28 -25.31 0.57
CA VAL A 61 -3.90 -24.80 1.80
C VAL A 61 -2.85 -24.17 2.72
N PHE A 62 -1.68 -24.77 2.84
CA PHE A 62 -0.58 -24.21 3.62
C PHE A 62 -0.05 -22.90 3.01
N GLN A 63 0.06 -22.82 1.70
CA GLN A 63 0.45 -21.61 0.98
C GLN A 63 -0.58 -20.49 1.17
N LEU A 64 -1.88 -20.81 1.08
CA LEU A 64 -2.95 -19.87 1.39
C LEU A 64 -2.89 -19.41 2.85
N TYR A 65 -2.66 -20.32 3.79
CA TYR A 65 -2.49 -19.98 5.21
C TYR A 65 -1.28 -19.07 5.42
N TRP A 66 -0.17 -19.35 4.76
CA TRP A 66 1.04 -18.52 4.81
C TRP A 66 0.77 -17.12 4.23
N LEU A 67 0.07 -17.05 3.09
CA LEU A 67 -0.37 -15.79 2.50
C LEU A 67 -1.32 -15.03 3.42
N LEU A 68 -2.24 -15.71 4.12
CA LEU A 68 -3.11 -15.08 5.11
C LEU A 68 -2.34 -14.59 6.35
N LYS A 69 -1.27 -15.29 6.76
CA LYS A 69 -0.39 -14.81 7.84
C LYS A 69 0.44 -13.60 7.41
N LEU A 70 0.85 -13.53 6.15
CA LEU A 70 1.52 -12.36 5.57
C LEU A 70 0.54 -11.23 5.26
N ALA A 71 -0.73 -11.55 4.98
CA ALA A 71 -1.81 -10.59 4.86
C ALA A 71 -2.03 -9.97 6.24
N ASN A 72 -1.37 -8.83 6.44
CA ASN A 72 -1.19 -8.18 7.72
C ASN A 72 -2.55 -7.77 8.37
N PHE A 73 -3.18 -8.71 9.09
CA PHE A 73 -4.44 -8.56 9.84
C PHE A 73 -4.22 -7.84 11.18
N GLN A 74 -3.61 -6.66 11.13
CA GLN A 74 -3.39 -5.77 12.27
C GLN A 74 -4.69 -5.05 12.72
N TYR A 75 -5.83 -5.71 12.62
CA TYR A 75 -7.10 -5.15 13.04
C TYR A 75 -7.16 -5.07 14.57
N VAL A 76 -7.65 -3.94 15.05
CA VAL A 76 -7.90 -3.72 16.48
C VAL A 76 -9.31 -4.21 16.80
N SER A 77 -9.42 -5.10 17.78
CA SER A 77 -10.73 -5.57 18.24
C SER A 77 -11.34 -4.61 19.27
N LYS A 78 -10.51 -4.09 20.18
CA LYS A 78 -10.91 -3.13 21.20
C LYS A 78 -9.79 -2.15 21.50
N MET A 79 -10.15 -0.92 21.82
CA MET A 79 -9.23 0.11 22.28
C MET A 79 -9.80 0.78 23.52
N VAL A 80 -8.94 1.07 24.49
CA VAL A 80 -9.27 1.87 25.67
C VAL A 80 -8.26 3.01 25.75
N TYR A 81 -8.77 4.24 25.71
CA TYR A 81 -7.96 5.45 25.75
C TYR A 81 -8.06 6.11 27.13
N ASN A 82 -6.93 6.46 27.73
CA ASN A 82 -6.88 7.25 28.95
C ASN A 82 -6.35 8.66 28.65
N LYS A 83 -7.25 9.65 28.70
CA LYS A 83 -6.95 11.06 28.41
C LYS A 83 -5.93 11.71 29.34
N GLU A 84 -5.87 11.30 30.61
CA GLU A 84 -5.02 11.97 31.61
C GLU A 84 -3.55 11.56 31.51
N LYS A 85 -3.30 10.35 31.02
CA LYS A 85 -1.97 9.75 31.00
C LYS A 85 -1.40 9.60 29.59
N ASP A 86 -2.14 9.99 28.55
CA ASP A 86 -1.75 9.84 27.15
C ASP A 86 -1.37 8.39 26.77
N ILE A 87 -2.10 7.42 27.32
CA ILE A 87 -1.86 5.99 27.08
C ILE A 87 -3.09 5.36 26.42
N VAL A 88 -2.83 4.47 25.47
CA VAL A 88 -3.82 3.67 24.76
C VAL A 88 -3.54 2.20 24.98
N PHE A 89 -4.56 1.48 25.42
CA PHE A 89 -4.57 0.03 25.49
C PHE A 89 -5.28 -0.51 24.26
N VAL A 90 -4.57 -1.31 23.47
CA VAL A 90 -5.06 -1.84 22.20
C VAL A 90 -5.08 -3.35 22.28
N TYR A 91 -6.25 -3.94 22.06
CA TYR A 91 -6.44 -5.37 22.00
C TYR A 91 -6.40 -5.81 20.53
N LYS A 92 -5.47 -6.72 20.22
CA LYS A 92 -5.31 -7.28 18.88
C LYS A 92 -5.38 -8.80 18.94
N PRO A 93 -5.99 -9.46 17.95
CA PRO A 93 -5.94 -10.90 17.84
C PRO A 93 -4.51 -11.33 17.50
N THR A 94 -3.94 -12.18 18.35
CA THR A 94 -2.64 -12.82 18.13
C THR A 94 -2.85 -14.31 17.88
N GLY A 95 -2.21 -14.81 16.82
CA GLY A 95 -2.35 -16.21 16.45
C GLY A 95 -3.72 -16.51 15.84
N PHE A 96 -4.47 -17.46 16.43
CA PHE A 96 -5.75 -17.95 15.91
C PHE A 96 -6.92 -17.69 16.87
N TRP A 97 -6.68 -17.52 18.18
CA TRP A 97 -7.75 -17.49 19.19
C TRP A 97 -7.54 -16.55 20.39
N ASN A 98 -6.37 -15.92 20.55
CA ASN A 98 -6.08 -15.11 21.75
C ASN A 98 -5.94 -13.62 21.41
N GLU A 99 -6.70 -12.78 22.10
CA GLU A 99 -6.45 -11.34 22.11
C GLU A 99 -5.31 -11.02 23.07
N GLN A 100 -4.34 -10.24 22.62
CA GLN A 100 -3.28 -9.70 23.47
C GLN A 100 -3.44 -8.19 23.59
N GLU A 101 -3.14 -7.70 24.78
CA GLU A 101 -3.10 -6.28 25.09
C GLU A 101 -1.73 -5.69 24.74
N PHE A 102 -1.76 -4.61 23.97
CA PHE A 102 -0.60 -3.82 23.62
C PHE A 102 -0.78 -2.41 24.15
N VAL A 103 0.23 -1.91 24.85
CA VAL A 103 0.22 -0.57 25.43
C VAL A 103 1.01 0.35 24.52
N TYR A 104 0.39 1.45 24.11
CA TYR A 104 1.03 2.50 23.34
C TYR A 104 0.84 3.86 24.01
N GLU A 105 1.82 4.73 23.82
CA GLU A 105 1.73 6.13 24.23
C GLU A 105 1.23 6.96 23.05
N MET A 106 0.30 7.88 23.30
CA MET A 106 -0.37 8.69 22.26
C MET A 106 0.61 9.48 21.40
N HIS A 107 1.65 10.05 22.02
CA HIS A 107 2.64 10.88 21.30
C HIS A 107 3.49 10.08 20.32
N HIS A 108 3.50 8.75 20.42
CA HIS A 108 4.14 7.88 19.43
C HIS A 108 3.20 7.46 18.30
N LEU A 109 1.90 7.73 18.40
CA LEU A 109 0.90 7.30 17.45
C LEU A 109 0.67 8.35 16.37
N GLU A 110 0.87 7.94 15.12
CA GLU A 110 0.66 8.79 13.95
C GLU A 110 -0.17 8.07 12.89
N GLN A 111 -1.11 8.78 12.29
CA GLN A 111 -1.86 8.27 11.15
C GLN A 111 -0.89 8.09 9.96
N VAL A 112 -0.80 6.87 9.45
CA VAL A 112 0.01 6.58 8.25
C VAL A 112 -0.82 6.78 6.99
N ILE A 113 -0.20 7.34 5.96
CA ILE A 113 -0.83 7.52 4.66
C ILE A 113 -0.89 6.18 3.92
N PRO A 114 -2.02 5.80 3.30
CA PRO A 114 -2.01 4.80 2.24
C PRO A 114 -1.21 5.31 1.02
N TYR A 115 -0.85 4.40 0.12
CA TYR A 115 0.10 4.63 -0.99
C TYR A 115 -0.14 5.92 -1.82
N GLN A 116 0.97 6.51 -2.29
CA GLN A 116 1.17 7.92 -2.71
C GLN A 116 0.33 8.47 -3.88
N VAL A 117 -0.59 7.70 -4.47
CA VAL A 117 -1.23 8.07 -5.74
C VAL A 117 -2.45 8.98 -5.55
N THR A 118 -2.96 9.15 -4.31
CA THR A 118 -4.15 9.97 -4.04
C THR A 118 -3.89 11.08 -3.03
N ALA A 119 -4.27 12.32 -3.37
CA ALA A 119 -4.31 13.44 -2.42
C ALA A 119 -5.15 13.09 -1.19
N ARG A 120 -4.86 13.69 -0.03
CA ARG A 120 -5.54 13.44 1.26
C ARG A 120 -7.07 13.42 1.14
N LYS A 121 -7.63 14.34 0.33
CA LYS A 121 -9.07 14.48 0.06
C LYS A 121 -9.73 13.29 -0.65
N HIS A 122 -8.96 12.47 -1.37
CA HIS A 122 -9.45 11.33 -2.16
C HIS A 122 -9.02 9.97 -1.59
N MET A 123 -8.53 9.93 -0.35
CA MET A 123 -8.08 8.69 0.28
C MET A 123 -9.26 7.78 0.65
N SER A 124 -9.21 6.50 0.26
CA SER A 124 -10.18 5.48 0.69
C SER A 124 -10.22 5.32 2.22
N SER A 125 -9.12 5.63 2.91
CA SER A 125 -9.03 5.65 4.38
C SER A 125 -9.80 6.80 5.05
N GLN A 126 -10.04 7.91 4.34
CA GLN A 126 -10.83 9.06 4.82
C GLN A 126 -12.32 8.93 4.51
N LYS A 127 -12.74 7.96 3.68
CA LYS A 127 -14.16 7.69 3.51
C LYS A 127 -14.77 7.32 4.85
N GLU A 128 -16.04 7.65 5.06
CA GLU A 128 -16.72 7.37 6.32
C GLU A 128 -16.79 5.87 6.63
N ASP A 129 -16.73 5.02 5.61
CA ASP A 129 -16.65 3.55 5.64
C ASP A 129 -15.21 3.00 5.51
N GLY A 130 -14.20 3.86 5.56
CA GLY A 130 -12.80 3.50 5.33
C GLY A 130 -12.14 2.76 6.50
N ILE A 131 -11.00 2.13 6.21
CA ILE A 131 -10.08 1.60 7.23
C ILE A 131 -9.00 2.66 7.48
N LEU A 132 -8.88 3.07 8.73
CA LEU A 132 -7.83 3.95 9.23
C LEU A 132 -6.63 3.12 9.66
N THR A 133 -5.42 3.52 9.24
CA THR A 133 -4.19 2.88 9.72
C THR A 133 -3.38 3.88 10.56
N ILE A 134 -3.03 3.48 11.77
CA ILE A 134 -2.21 4.26 12.71
C ILE A 134 -0.93 3.47 12.99
N GLY A 135 0.21 4.11 12.80
CA GLY A 135 1.52 3.56 13.12
C GLY A 135 2.02 4.10 14.45
N CYS A 136 2.56 3.22 15.29
CA CYS A 136 3.42 3.64 16.39
C CYS A 136 4.83 3.87 15.85
N MET A 137 5.33 5.10 15.97
CA MET A 137 6.66 5.48 15.47
C MET A 137 7.80 4.84 16.27
N ASN A 138 7.56 4.48 17.54
CA ASN A 138 8.54 3.80 18.39
C ASN A 138 8.65 2.31 18.03
N THR A 139 7.55 1.57 18.14
CA THR A 139 7.56 0.11 17.92
C THR A 139 7.47 -0.29 16.46
N LYS A 140 7.21 0.65 15.55
CA LYS A 140 6.95 0.43 14.11
C LYS A 140 5.79 -0.55 13.86
N ASP A 141 4.89 -0.67 14.82
CA ASP A 141 3.71 -1.50 14.68
C ASP A 141 2.55 -0.68 14.10
N HIS A 142 1.75 -1.30 13.24
CA HIS A 142 0.60 -0.64 12.65
C HIS A 142 -0.70 -1.22 13.22
N MET A 143 -1.73 -0.38 13.22
CA MET A 143 -3.03 -0.64 13.81
C MET A 143 -4.09 -0.22 12.82
N LYS A 144 -5.00 -1.14 12.49
CA LYS A 144 -6.09 -0.89 11.57
C LYS A 144 -7.39 -0.75 12.35
N PHE A 145 -8.00 0.42 12.23
CA PHE A 145 -9.29 0.77 12.83
C PHE A 145 -10.33 0.95 11.74
N TYR A 146 -11.59 0.65 12.05
CA TYR A 146 -12.71 1.05 11.20
C TYR A 146 -12.99 2.54 11.43
N ASN A 147 -13.16 3.33 10.37
CA ASN A 147 -13.40 4.78 10.47
C ASN A 147 -14.87 5.12 10.77
N GLU A 148 -15.79 4.15 10.64
CA GLU A 148 -17.21 4.38 10.85
C GLU A 148 -17.51 4.81 12.29
N LYS A 149 -18.31 5.87 12.46
CA LYS A 149 -18.62 6.46 13.78
C LYS A 149 -19.22 5.47 14.78
N LYS A 150 -19.89 4.41 14.30
CA LYS A 150 -20.54 3.40 15.15
C LYS A 150 -19.56 2.57 16.00
N TYR A 151 -18.29 2.49 15.59
CA TYR A 151 -17.25 1.76 16.32
C TYR A 151 -16.45 2.64 17.28
N TRP A 152 -16.84 3.92 17.40
CA TRP A 152 -16.13 4.90 18.21
C TRP A 152 -17.06 5.51 19.25
N ASN A 153 -16.46 5.88 20.38
CA ASN A 153 -17.08 6.86 21.27
C ASN A 153 -16.94 8.25 20.61
N LEU A 154 -18.06 8.93 20.34
CA LEU A 154 -18.08 10.17 19.55
C LEU A 154 -17.22 11.27 20.19
N ASP A 155 -17.29 11.41 21.51
CA ASP A 155 -16.59 12.46 22.25
C ASP A 155 -15.07 12.24 22.32
N GLU A 156 -14.63 10.98 22.26
CA GLU A 156 -13.21 10.63 22.35
C GLU A 156 -12.55 10.49 20.99
N ARG A 157 -13.35 10.19 19.96
CA ARG A 157 -12.86 10.04 18.59
C ARG A 157 -12.22 11.32 18.09
N GLU A 158 -12.88 12.46 18.27
CA GLU A 158 -12.38 13.73 17.73
C GLU A 158 -11.05 14.11 18.38
N ASP A 159 -10.94 13.99 19.70
CA ASP A 159 -9.71 14.20 20.45
C ASP A 159 -8.59 13.26 19.99
N PHE A 160 -8.89 11.97 19.86
CA PHE A 160 -7.92 10.96 19.43
C PHE A 160 -7.42 11.24 18.01
N MET A 161 -8.33 11.49 17.05
CA MET A 161 -7.98 11.81 15.66
C MET A 161 -7.20 13.12 15.57
N HIS A 162 -7.53 14.10 16.41
CA HIS A 162 -6.80 15.36 16.48
C HIS A 162 -5.35 15.13 16.90
N GLN A 163 -5.11 14.30 17.92
CA GLN A 163 -3.76 13.98 18.40
C GLN A 163 -2.96 13.14 17.40
N THR A 164 -3.55 12.14 16.76
CA THR A 164 -2.83 11.23 15.85
C THR A 164 -2.68 11.74 14.42
N SER A 165 -3.27 12.89 14.07
CA SER A 165 -3.19 13.47 12.72
C SER A 165 -2.31 14.72 12.64
N ASN A 166 -1.58 15.02 13.71
CA ASN A 166 -0.79 16.25 13.88
C ASN A 166 0.21 16.47 12.73
N LEU A 167 0.94 15.45 12.31
CA LEU A 167 1.91 15.56 11.20
C LEU A 167 1.28 16.05 9.89
N TRP A 168 0.00 15.76 9.69
CA TRP A 168 -0.69 15.94 8.42
C TRP A 168 -1.68 17.09 8.38
N ARG A 169 -2.02 17.75 9.51
CA ARG A 169 -3.11 18.77 9.58
C ARG A 169 -3.06 19.82 8.46
N ASN A 170 -1.86 20.19 8.00
CA ASN A 170 -1.66 21.20 6.96
C ASN A 170 -1.35 20.62 5.57
N ALA A 171 -1.25 19.29 5.42
CA ALA A 171 -0.96 18.60 4.16
C ALA A 171 -2.25 18.20 3.42
N VAL A 172 -3.06 19.19 3.06
CA VAL A 172 -4.35 19.00 2.39
C VAL A 172 -4.18 18.80 0.88
N ASP A 173 -3.12 19.39 0.32
CA ASP A 173 -2.81 19.34 -1.12
C ASP A 173 -1.49 18.63 -1.37
N LYS A 174 -1.38 17.98 -2.53
CA LYS A 174 -0.16 17.26 -2.97
C LYS A 174 1.04 18.19 -3.19
N TYR A 175 0.78 19.49 -3.32
CA TYR A 175 1.80 20.54 -3.53
C TYR A 175 2.06 21.39 -2.28
N GLN A 176 1.07 21.48 -1.38
CA GLN A 176 1.16 22.23 -0.13
C GLN A 176 1.18 21.24 1.05
N GLY A 177 2.33 20.60 1.26
CA GLY A 177 2.61 19.83 2.46
C GLY A 177 3.24 20.70 3.55
N SER A 178 3.05 20.35 4.82
CA SER A 178 3.76 20.96 5.95
C SER A 178 5.27 20.73 5.92
N ILE A 179 5.71 19.63 5.29
CA ILE A 179 7.11 19.19 5.26
C ILE A 179 7.77 19.48 3.91
N PHE A 180 7.02 19.35 2.81
CA PHE A 180 7.52 19.58 1.46
C PHE A 180 6.56 20.49 0.70
N HIS A 181 7.05 21.67 0.33
CA HIS A 181 6.35 22.58 -0.56
C HIS A 181 6.90 22.42 -1.97
N VAL A 182 6.09 21.89 -2.88
CA VAL A 182 6.45 21.82 -4.29
C VAL A 182 5.83 23.05 -4.96
N VAL A 183 6.65 23.99 -5.39
CA VAL A 183 6.20 25.19 -6.11
C VAL A 183 5.61 24.76 -7.44
N SER A 184 4.30 24.54 -7.49
CA SER A 184 3.56 24.17 -8.70
C SER A 184 2.89 25.37 -9.39
N LYS A 185 2.77 26.49 -8.67
CA LYS A 185 2.30 27.79 -9.18
C LYS A 185 3.19 28.89 -8.60
N ALA A 186 3.50 29.89 -9.40
CA ALA A 186 4.07 31.13 -8.90
C ALA A 186 3.09 31.76 -7.90
N ASP A 187 3.61 32.28 -6.80
CA ASP A 187 2.83 33.02 -5.82
C ASP A 187 2.19 34.26 -6.49
N GLU A 188 1.06 34.76 -5.99
CA GLU A 188 0.35 35.90 -6.63
C GLU A 188 1.25 37.14 -6.70
N GLU A 189 2.10 37.34 -5.69
CA GLU A 189 3.11 38.42 -5.69
C GLU A 189 4.22 38.19 -6.72
N GLU A 190 4.71 36.96 -6.88
CA GLU A 190 5.70 36.61 -7.89
C GLU A 190 5.13 36.76 -9.31
N ALA A 191 3.86 36.37 -9.51
CA ALA A 191 3.14 36.55 -10.77
C ALA A 191 2.95 38.04 -11.10
N LEU A 192 2.59 38.86 -10.12
CA LEU A 192 2.50 40.32 -10.28
C LEU A 192 3.87 40.95 -10.59
N MET A 193 4.93 40.49 -9.92
CA MET A 193 6.30 40.91 -10.19
C MET A 193 6.74 40.52 -11.60
N GLN A 194 6.44 39.30 -12.05
CA GLN A 194 6.71 38.88 -13.43
C GLN A 194 5.93 39.73 -14.44
N MET A 195 4.63 39.97 -14.23
CA MET A 195 3.86 40.86 -15.11
C MET A 195 4.43 42.29 -15.16
N LYS A 196 4.95 42.79 -14.03
CA LYS A 196 5.61 44.10 -13.98
C LYS A 196 6.93 44.09 -14.76
N VAL A 197 7.76 43.07 -14.56
CA VAL A 197 9.03 42.89 -15.28
C VAL A 197 8.77 42.78 -16.78
N ASP A 198 7.78 42.00 -17.20
CA ASP A 198 7.43 41.84 -18.62
C ASP A 198 6.98 43.17 -19.23
N ARG A 199 6.14 43.94 -18.53
CA ARG A 199 5.72 45.28 -18.97
C ARG A 199 6.90 46.26 -19.06
N GLU A 200 7.81 46.23 -18.08
CA GLU A 200 9.03 47.05 -18.09
C GLU A 200 9.95 46.64 -19.24
N MET A 201 10.03 45.35 -19.54
CA MET A 201 10.84 44.81 -20.62
C MET A 201 10.26 45.18 -22.00
N GLU A 202 8.94 45.10 -22.19
CA GLU A 202 8.26 45.59 -23.40
C GLU A 202 8.47 47.09 -23.61
N ALA A 203 8.36 47.89 -22.54
CA ALA A 203 8.62 49.32 -22.60
C ALA A 203 10.10 49.60 -22.94
N ALA A 204 11.03 48.85 -22.37
CA ALA A 204 12.45 48.96 -22.68
C ALA A 204 12.76 48.59 -24.14
N ILE A 205 12.17 47.50 -24.66
CA ILE A 205 12.29 47.08 -26.06
C ILE A 205 11.74 48.17 -27.00
N SER A 206 10.60 48.78 -26.65
CA SER A 206 10.02 49.87 -27.46
C SER A 206 10.91 51.12 -27.53
N LYS A 207 11.62 51.43 -26.43
CA LYS A 207 12.43 52.64 -26.30
C LYS A 207 13.85 52.47 -26.82
N HIS A 208 14.44 51.29 -26.62
CA HIS A 208 15.86 51.01 -26.88
C HIS A 208 16.08 50.03 -28.03
N GLY A 209 15.01 49.48 -28.60
CA GLY A 209 15.07 48.44 -29.63
C GLY A 209 15.32 47.04 -29.04
N LEU A 210 15.21 46.02 -29.89
CA LEU A 210 15.57 44.65 -29.51
C LEU A 210 17.06 44.58 -29.21
N ALA A 211 17.40 44.28 -27.95
CA ALA A 211 18.77 43.99 -27.57
C ALA A 211 19.18 42.67 -28.23
N THR A 212 19.97 42.74 -29.30
CA THR A 212 20.62 41.54 -29.82
C THR A 212 21.71 41.15 -28.81
N PRO A 213 21.72 39.91 -28.30
CA PRO A 213 22.83 39.46 -27.47
C PRO A 213 24.12 39.64 -28.25
N SER A 214 25.17 40.13 -27.57
CA SER A 214 26.49 40.19 -28.19
C SER A 214 26.85 38.81 -28.71
N LYS A 215 27.40 38.73 -29.93
CA LYS A 215 27.85 37.47 -30.49
C LYS A 215 28.71 36.72 -29.47
N PRO A 216 28.53 35.40 -29.29
CA PRO A 216 29.38 34.62 -28.42
C PRO A 216 30.85 34.82 -28.82
N HIS A 217 31.74 34.81 -27.83
CA HIS A 217 33.17 35.12 -28.03
C HIS A 217 33.83 34.25 -29.12
N GLU A 218 33.35 33.03 -29.30
CA GLU A 218 33.79 32.10 -30.33
C GLU A 218 33.51 32.63 -31.76
N GLU A 219 32.31 33.13 -32.02
CA GLU A 219 31.96 33.71 -33.33
C GLU A 219 32.80 34.95 -33.63
N ILE A 220 33.04 35.81 -32.63
CA ILE A 220 33.91 36.99 -32.76
C ILE A 220 35.34 36.57 -33.09
N PHE A 221 35.82 35.50 -32.46
CA PHE A 221 37.15 34.95 -32.70
C PHE A 221 37.29 34.41 -34.13
N TYR A 222 36.33 33.61 -34.61
CA TYR A 222 36.36 33.06 -35.97
C TYR A 222 36.24 34.16 -37.03
N GLU A 223 35.38 35.16 -36.85
CA GLU A 223 35.30 36.32 -37.75
C GLU A 223 36.64 37.09 -37.82
N THR A 224 37.33 37.23 -36.69
CA THR A 224 38.64 37.88 -36.62
C THR A 224 39.72 37.07 -37.33
N VAL A 225 39.70 35.74 -37.18
CA VAL A 225 40.62 34.82 -37.87
C VAL A 225 40.38 34.83 -39.37
N GLU A 226 39.12 34.80 -39.81
CA GLU A 226 38.76 34.87 -41.24
C GLU A 226 39.13 36.22 -41.87
N LYS A 227 38.95 37.32 -41.14
CA LYS A 227 39.39 38.64 -41.59
C LYS A 227 40.91 38.68 -41.79
N LYS A 228 41.68 38.20 -40.80
CA LYS A 228 43.15 38.09 -40.92
C LYS A 228 43.58 37.17 -42.06
N LYS A 229 42.86 36.06 -42.30
CA LYS A 229 43.12 35.18 -43.46
C LYS A 229 42.89 35.91 -44.78
N ARG A 230 41.81 36.68 -44.90
CA ARG A 230 41.53 37.51 -46.09
C ARG A 230 42.61 38.55 -46.34
N ASP A 231 43.07 39.22 -45.28
CA ASP A 231 44.15 40.22 -45.36
C ASP A 231 45.49 39.62 -45.80
N ILE A 232 45.75 38.34 -45.50
CA ILE A 232 46.98 37.62 -45.90
C ILE A 232 46.91 37.10 -47.34
N VAL A 233 45.73 36.72 -47.82
CA VAL A 233 45.55 36.09 -49.14
C VAL A 233 45.45 37.10 -50.30
N GLY A 234 45.30 38.40 -50.00
CA GLY A 234 45.60 39.49 -50.94
C GLY A 234 44.78 39.50 -52.23
N VAL A 235 43.59 40.10 -52.13
CA VAL A 235 43.01 40.98 -53.17
C VAL A 235 42.69 42.30 -52.50
#